data_AF-A0A2I0WCZ8-F1
#
_entry.id   AF-A0A2I0WCZ8-F1
#
_cell.length_a   1.000
_cell.length_b   1.000
_cell.length_c   1.000
_cell.angle_alpha   90.00
_cell.angle_beta   90.00
_cell.angle_gamma   90.00
#
_symmetry.space_group_name_H-M   'P 1'
#
loop_
_entity.id
_entity.type
_entity.pdbx_description
1 polymer ?
#
loop_
_entity_poly.entity_id
_entity_poly.type
_entity_poly.pdbx_seq_one_letter_code
_entity_poly.pdbx_strand_id
1 'polypeptide(L)'
;MKPNQIFTYLRESSLNSIRLYCENSSESTLPPYNCCLSHYHVTMKSIGVAGTSLKLSTDIFQTGDMRGTIIDSGTTLAYLPEDAFKPLMNAVCSLSLCW
;
A
#
# COMPACT_ATOMS: atom_id res chain seq x y z
N MET A 1 -6.22 17.44 -2.51
CA MET A 1 -6.88 16.50 -1.59
C MET A 1 -5.81 15.85 -0.73
N LYS A 2 -6.03 15.70 0.58
CA LYS A 2 -5.09 14.97 1.45
C LYS A 2 -5.33 13.46 1.21
N PRO A 3 -4.31 12.66 0.90
CA PRO A 3 -4.49 11.21 0.75
C PRO A 3 -5.03 10.62 2.06
N ASN A 4 -6.05 9.77 1.95
CA ASN A 4 -6.68 9.15 3.11
C ASN A 4 -5.79 7.98 3.57
N GLN A 5 -5.31 8.02 4.81
CA GLN A 5 -4.48 6.95 5.37
C GLN A 5 -5.38 5.77 5.75
N ILE A 6 -5.21 4.62 5.11
CA ILE A 6 -5.96 3.40 5.47
C ILE A 6 -4.93 2.35 5.89
N PHE A 7 -5.11 1.86 7.11
CA PHE A 7 -4.31 0.90 7.87
C PHE A 7 -3.05 1.44 8.57
N THR A 8 -3.20 1.59 9.88
CA THR A 8 -2.10 1.65 10.85
C THR A 8 -2.33 0.51 11.82
N TYR A 9 -1.50 -0.54 11.80
CA TYR A 9 -1.41 -1.44 12.96
C TYR A 9 0.00 -1.34 13.52
N LEU A 10 0.30 -0.30 14.28
CA LEU A 10 1.55 -0.23 15.02
C LEU A 10 1.32 0.40 16.39
N ARG A 11 1.79 -0.32 17.41
CA ARG A 11 1.93 0.11 18.80
C ARG A 11 2.48 1.54 18.82
N GLU A 12 1.90 2.34 19.71
CA GLU A 12 1.87 3.79 19.84
C GLU A 12 3.22 4.53 20.01
N SER A 13 4.31 4.06 19.41
CA SER A 13 5.57 4.80 19.29
C SER A 13 5.77 5.23 17.84
N SER A 14 5.71 6.53 17.57
CA SER A 14 5.88 7.15 16.23
C SER A 14 7.17 6.73 15.51
N LEU A 15 8.20 6.33 16.27
CA LEU A 15 9.53 5.95 15.79
C LEU A 15 9.60 4.60 15.07
N ASN A 16 8.59 3.74 15.20
CA ASN A 16 8.55 2.41 14.57
C ASN A 16 7.28 2.22 13.76
N SER A 17 6.94 3.18 12.90
CA SER A 17 5.70 3.17 12.12
C SER A 17 5.90 2.90 10.62
N ILE A 18 5.20 1.92 10.06
CA ILE A 18 4.94 1.68 8.64
C ILE A 18 3.54 2.23 8.34
N ARG A 19 3.43 3.07 7.31
CA ARG A 19 2.18 3.70 6.88
C ARG A 19 2.00 3.48 5.38
N LEU A 20 0.80 3.08 4.97
CA LEU A 20 0.44 2.99 3.55
C LEU A 20 -0.46 4.18 3.21
N TYR A 21 -0.08 4.95 2.20
CA TYR A 21 -0.86 6.09 1.73
C TYR A 21 -1.64 5.68 0.49
N CYS A 22 -2.96 5.73 0.60
CA CYS A 22 -3.86 5.31 -0.46
C CYS A 22 -4.87 6.42 -0.78
N GLU A 23 -5.41 6.39 -2.00
CA GLU A 23 -6.54 7.20 -2.42
C GLU A 23 -7.60 6.27 -3.00
N ASN A 24 -8.88 6.67 -2.97
CA ASN A 24 -9.90 5.90 -3.67
C ASN A 24 -9.52 5.77 -5.16
N SER A 25 -9.64 4.57 -5.71
CA SER A 25 -9.50 4.41 -7.16
C SER A 25 -10.59 5.23 -7.83
N SER A 26 -10.23 6.07 -8.80
CA SER A 26 -11.22 6.62 -9.73
C SER A 26 -11.95 5.45 -10.37
N GLU A 27 -13.28 5.46 -10.32
CA GLU A 27 -14.17 4.41 -10.79
C GLU A 27 -13.71 3.89 -12.16
N SER A 28 -13.29 2.62 -12.20
CA SER A 28 -12.86 1.98 -13.44
C SER A 28 -14.08 1.80 -14.34
N THR A 29 -14.06 2.38 -15.53
CA THR A 29 -14.98 2.08 -16.64
C THR A 29 -14.79 0.62 -17.07
N LEU A 30 -15.38 -0.33 -16.34
CA LEU A 30 -15.35 -1.74 -16.72
C LEU A 30 -16.61 -2.09 -17.54
N PRO A 31 -16.49 -2.91 -18.59
CA PRO A 31 -17.65 -3.38 -19.37
C PRO A 31 -18.60 -4.20 -18.49
N PRO A 32 -19.90 -4.30 -18.87
CA PRO A 32 -21.01 -4.67 -17.99
C PRO A 32 -21.15 -6.17 -17.69
N TYR A 33 -20.04 -6.86 -17.40
CA TYR A 33 -20.07 -8.22 -16.82
C TYR A 33 -19.48 -8.17 -15.41
N ASN A 34 -20.30 -7.60 -14.53
CA ASN A 34 -20.03 -7.28 -13.14
C ASN A 34 -20.50 -8.43 -12.21
N CYS A 35 -19.61 -9.36 -11.87
CA CYS A 35 -19.83 -10.22 -10.71
C CYS A 35 -18.58 -10.39 -9.83
N CYS A 36 -17.39 -9.96 -10.27
CA CYS A 36 -16.15 -10.16 -9.53
C CYS A 36 -15.45 -8.86 -9.09
N LEU A 37 -16.16 -7.71 -9.11
CA LEU A 37 -15.70 -6.45 -8.51
C LEU A 37 -15.97 -6.39 -7.00
N SER A 38 -15.79 -7.49 -6.28
CA SER A 38 -16.13 -7.58 -4.86
C SER A 38 -15.05 -7.03 -3.92
N HIS A 39 -13.89 -6.61 -4.45
CA HIS A 39 -12.80 -6.07 -3.65
C HIS A 39 -12.80 -4.55 -3.67
N TYR A 40 -12.48 -3.95 -2.52
CA TYR A 40 -12.37 -2.51 -2.41
C TYR A 40 -11.04 -2.07 -3.02
N HIS A 41 -11.10 -1.45 -4.20
CA HIS A 41 -9.91 -1.01 -4.92
C HIS A 41 -9.48 0.38 -4.45
N VAL A 42 -8.17 0.55 -4.29
CA VAL A 42 -7.53 1.82 -3.96
C VAL A 42 -6.32 2.05 -4.86
N THR A 43 -5.98 3.31 -5.05
CA THR A 43 -4.72 3.71 -5.67
C THR A 43 -3.69 3.92 -4.57
N MET A 44 -2.67 3.08 -4.51
CA MET A 44 -1.55 3.26 -3.60
C MET A 44 -0.61 4.36 -4.10
N LYS A 45 -0.19 5.26 -3.20
CA LYS A 45 0.63 6.43 -3.53
C LYS A 45 2.05 6.33 -2.98
N SER A 46 2.19 5.88 -1.75
CA SER A 46 3.50 5.78 -1.10
C SER A 46 3.45 4.90 0.14
N ILE A 47 4.64 4.54 0.61
CA ILE A 47 4.88 3.86 1.89
C ILE A 47 5.71 4.80 2.76
N GLY A 48 5.32 5.01 4.01
CA GLY A 48 6.11 5.70 5.01
C GLY A 48 6.71 4.73 6.03
N VAL A 49 7.96 4.93 6.42
CA VAL A 49 8.67 4.18 7.46
C VAL A 49 9.29 5.17 8.45
N ALA A 50 8.96 5.04 9.74
CA ALA A 50 9.36 5.95 10.82
C ALA A 50 9.18 7.44 10.48
N GLY A 51 8.06 7.79 9.83
CA GLY A 51 7.75 9.16 9.43
C GLY A 51 8.43 9.63 8.12
N THR A 52 9.23 8.79 7.46
CA THR A 52 9.88 9.10 6.18
C THR A 52 9.24 8.32 5.03
N SER A 53 8.85 9.01 3.95
CA SER A 53 8.31 8.36 2.75
C SER A 53 9.41 7.66 1.95
N LEU A 54 9.15 6.42 1.54
CA LEU A 54 10.02 5.67 0.62
C LEU A 54 9.90 6.25 -0.80
N LYS A 55 11.05 6.39 -1.46
CA LYS A 55 11.12 6.75 -2.87
C LYS A 55 10.91 5.49 -3.70
N LEU A 56 9.67 5.26 -4.13
CA LEU A 56 9.26 4.16 -4.98
C LEU A 56 8.96 4.67 -6.39
N SER A 57 9.14 3.80 -7.38
CA SER A 57 8.72 4.13 -8.74
C SER A 57 7.19 4.19 -8.83
N THR A 58 6.65 5.15 -9.57
CA THR A 58 5.21 5.44 -9.62
C THR A 58 4.40 4.40 -10.41
N ASP A 59 5.07 3.59 -11.21
CA ASP A 59 4.53 2.49 -12.02
C ASP A 59 4.25 1.22 -11.21
N ILE A 60 4.90 1.03 -10.06
CA ILE A 60 4.72 -0.13 -9.18
C ILE A 60 3.26 -0.28 -8.74
N PHE A 61 2.55 0.84 -8.58
CA PHE A 61 1.17 0.89 -8.09
C PHE A 61 0.14 1.29 -9.15
N GLN A 62 0.53 1.36 -10.43
CA GLN A 62 -0.41 1.72 -11.50
C GLN A 62 -1.52 0.68 -11.64
N THR A 63 -2.75 1.18 -11.81
CA THR A 63 -3.94 0.38 -12.05
C THR A 63 -4.06 0.01 -13.53
N GLY A 64 -4.34 -1.27 -13.83
CA GLY A 64 -4.42 -1.81 -15.19
C GLY A 64 -4.84 -3.29 -15.21
N ASP A 65 -4.68 -3.98 -16.34
CA ASP A 65 -5.34 -5.27 -16.67
C ASP A 65 -5.35 -6.35 -15.57
N MET A 66 -4.39 -6.36 -14.64
CA MET A 66 -4.42 -7.13 -13.38
C MET A 66 -3.63 -6.46 -12.25
N ARG A 67 -3.40 -5.14 -12.35
CA ARG A 67 -2.55 -4.38 -11.42
C ARG A 67 -3.40 -3.37 -10.67
N GLY A 68 -3.17 -3.24 -9.37
CA GLY A 68 -3.93 -2.37 -8.49
C GLY A 68 -3.71 -2.74 -7.03
N THR A 69 -4.18 -1.90 -6.12
CA THR A 69 -4.15 -2.20 -4.69
C THR A 69 -5.56 -2.51 -4.22
N ILE A 70 -5.71 -3.61 -3.49
CA ILE A 70 -6.99 -4.02 -2.93
C ILE A 70 -6.92 -4.01 -1.42
N ILE A 71 -8.07 -3.74 -0.80
CA ILE A 71 -8.28 -3.95 0.62
C ILE A 71 -9.11 -5.22 0.78
N ASP A 72 -8.53 -6.23 1.43
CA ASP A 72 -9.15 -7.51 1.70
C ASP A 72 -9.07 -7.85 3.19
N SER A 73 -10.22 -7.90 3.86
CA SER A 73 -10.32 -8.26 5.28
C SER A 73 -10.03 -9.73 5.56
N GLY A 74 -10.09 -10.60 4.54
CA GLY A 74 -9.76 -12.02 4.65
C GLY A 74 -8.26 -12.30 4.67
N THR A 75 -7.43 -11.30 4.39
CA THR A 75 -5.98 -11.45 4.27
C THR A 75 -5.26 -10.97 5.54
N THR A 76 -4.46 -11.85 6.15
CA THR A 76 -3.71 -11.54 7.38
C THR A 76 -2.47 -10.66 7.14
N LEU A 77 -1.79 -10.82 6.00
CA LEU A 77 -0.53 -10.15 5.67
C LEU A 77 -0.68 -9.27 4.43
N ALA A 78 -0.07 -8.09 4.42
CA ALA A 78 0.00 -7.28 3.21
C ALA A 78 0.97 -7.92 2.20
N TYR A 79 0.49 -8.18 0.98
CA TYR A 79 1.32 -8.64 -0.13
C TYR A 79 1.73 -7.43 -0.97
N LEU A 80 3.04 -7.22 -1.10
CA LEU A 80 3.63 -6.14 -1.89
C LEU A 80 4.42 -6.72 -3.06
N PRO A 81 4.44 -6.06 -4.22
CA PRO A 81 5.39 -6.39 -5.28
C PRO A 81 6.82 -6.26 -4.74
N GLU A 82 7.74 -7.07 -5.28
CA GLU A 82 9.13 -7.14 -4.83
C GLU A 82 9.81 -5.77 -4.81
N ASP A 83 9.52 -4.94 -5.81
CA ASP A 83 10.04 -3.57 -5.97
C ASP A 83 9.55 -2.59 -4.88
N ALA A 84 8.47 -2.91 -4.16
CA ALA A 84 8.03 -2.17 -2.97
C ALA A 84 8.47 -2.87 -1.67
N PHE A 85 8.46 -4.20 -1.64
CA PHE A 85 8.83 -5.00 -0.47
C PHE A 85 10.31 -4.83 -0.08
N LYS A 86 11.23 -4.92 -1.04
CA LYS A 86 12.67 -4.79 -0.76
C LYS A 86 13.05 -3.42 -0.17
N PRO A 87 12.64 -2.27 -0.75
CA PRO A 87 12.91 -0.97 -0.15
C PRO A 87 12.28 -0.80 1.24
N LEU A 88 11.08 -1.36 1.45
CA LEU A 88 10.44 -1.36 2.76
C LEU A 88 11.28 -2.12 3.79
N MET A 89 11.71 -3.34 3.49
CA MET A 89 12.51 -4.13 4.41
C MET A 89 13.88 -3.51 4.67
N ASN A 90 14.52 -2.93 3.66
CA ASN A 90 15.78 -2.19 3.84
C ASN A 90 15.60 -0.99 4.78
N ALA A 91 14.51 -0.24 4.61
CA ALA A 91 14.22 0.91 5.47
C ALA A 91 13.83 0.49 6.91
N VAL A 92 13.18 -0.65 7.09
CA VAL A 92 12.87 -1.18 8.43
C VAL A 92 14.14 -1.70 9.11
N CYS A 93 14.98 -2.46 8.40
CA CYS A 93 16.22 -2.98 8.96
C CYS A 93 17.23 -1.86 9.29
N SER A 94 17.26 -0.76 8.54
CA SER A 94 18.14 0.38 8.82
C SER A 94 17.77 1.13 10.11
N LEU A 95 16.54 0.97 10.61
CA LEU A 95 16.07 1.52 11.88
C LEU A 95 16.51 0.69 13.10
N SER A 96 17.54 -0.15 12.96
CA SER A 96 18.09 -1.02 14.01
C SER A 96 17.14 -2.13 14.52
N LEU A 97 16.14 -2.51 13.72
CA LEU A 97 15.18 -3.58 14.01
C LEU A 97 15.51 -4.94 13.36
N CYS A 98 16.62 -5.06 12.63
CA CYS A 98 17.14 -6.35 12.17
C CYS A 98 18.42 -6.66 12.93
N TRP A 99 18.30 -7.46 13.98
CA TRP A 99 19.38 -8.18 14.64
C TRP A 99 19.29 -9.65 14.28
#